data_AF-A0A8H7EVD4-F1
#
_entry.id   AF-A0A8H7EVD4-F1
#
_cell.length_a   1.000
_cell.length_b   1.000
_cell.length_c   1.000
_cell.angle_alpha   90.00
_cell.angle_beta   90.00
_cell.angle_gamma   90.00
#
_symmetry.space_group_name_H-M   'P 1'
#
loop_
_entity.id
_entity.type
_entity.pdbx_description
1 polymer ?
#
loop_
_entity_poly.entity_id
_entity_poly.type
_entity_poly.pdbx_seq_one_letter_code
_entity_poly.pdbx_strand_id
1 'polypeptide(L)'
;MEAKSAPNGYVPCKRHPMPRVLGTKVDFTSDMARPPMQRHLMVCVGENGLEWSRSKVEAVQGGLVEAMDNLKRDWILEQRKNKTPMTIPDTDREVFATVAERPSHHPWPTCDVIVFPDFRIYPAVQPDALKSSSFSNLLTALWTNPSTQLPEDAKRLEDVDAVVLVCTHTQRDKRCGVMGPMIVDEFRRVLKAKGLLKEGNKGKIEVWGTSHFGGLYAFEST
;
A
#
# COMPACT_ATOMS: atom_id res chain seq x y z
N MET A 1 5.91 22.04 -36.21
CA MET A 1 5.78 20.57 -36.20
C MET A 1 4.43 20.23 -35.60
N GLU A 2 3.57 19.54 -36.34
CA GLU A 2 2.25 19.11 -35.84
C GLU A 2 2.43 18.09 -34.71
N ALA A 3 1.70 18.28 -33.60
CA ALA A 3 1.69 17.33 -32.50
C ALA A 3 0.93 16.08 -32.98
N LYS A 4 1.66 14.99 -33.25
CA LYS A 4 1.05 13.72 -33.64
C LYS A 4 0.22 13.19 -32.49
N SER A 5 -1.04 12.88 -32.76
CA SER A 5 -1.91 12.14 -31.83
C SER A 5 -1.34 10.74 -31.61
N ALA A 6 -1.33 10.30 -30.35
CA ALA A 6 -1.09 8.91 -30.04
C ALA A 6 -2.28 8.05 -30.50
N PRO A 7 -2.11 6.73 -30.71
CA PRO A 7 -3.17 5.83 -31.17
C PRO A 7 -4.40 5.81 -30.25
N ASN A 8 -4.21 6.07 -28.95
CA ASN A 8 -5.29 6.20 -27.96
C ASN A 8 -5.98 7.60 -27.93
N GLY A 9 -5.72 8.45 -28.92
CA GLY A 9 -6.32 9.79 -29.00
C GLY A 9 -5.67 10.83 -28.07
N TYR A 10 -4.62 10.48 -27.31
CA TYR A 10 -3.89 11.46 -26.52
C TYR A 10 -3.14 12.45 -27.44
N VAL A 11 -3.43 13.74 -27.27
CA VAL A 11 -2.76 14.83 -27.98
C VAL A 11 -1.88 15.60 -26.99
N PRO A 12 -0.54 15.51 -27.09
CA PRO A 12 0.35 16.25 -26.20
C PRO A 12 0.13 17.77 -26.28
N CYS A 13 0.18 18.45 -25.13
CA CYS A 13 0.09 19.90 -25.09
C CYS A 13 1.22 20.55 -25.90
N LYS A 14 0.88 21.43 -26.85
CA LYS A 14 1.87 22.14 -27.69
C LYS A 14 2.82 23.03 -26.89
N ARG A 15 2.37 23.57 -25.75
CA ARG A 15 3.16 24.46 -24.88
C ARG A 15 4.07 23.69 -23.91
N HIS A 16 3.69 22.46 -23.57
CA HIS A 16 4.42 21.61 -22.64
C HIS A 16 4.61 20.23 -23.27
N PRO A 17 5.52 20.11 -24.25
CA PRO A 17 5.78 18.83 -24.90
C PRO A 17 6.27 17.83 -23.86
N MET A 18 5.79 16.59 -23.95
CA MET A 18 6.23 15.54 -23.05
C MET A 18 7.73 15.29 -23.26
N PRO A 19 8.55 15.28 -22.19
CA PRO A 19 9.97 14.96 -22.29
C PRO A 19 10.18 13.61 -22.99
N ARG A 20 11.12 13.54 -23.92
CA ARG A 20 11.35 12.34 -24.77
C ARG A 20 11.57 11.08 -23.93
N VAL A 21 12.21 11.21 -22.77
CA VAL A 21 12.47 10.10 -21.82
C VAL A 21 11.19 9.53 -21.20
N LEU A 22 10.17 10.37 -20.98
CA LEU A 22 8.87 9.93 -20.48
C LEU A 22 8.03 9.34 -21.61
N GLY A 23 8.03 9.97 -22.78
CA GLY A 23 7.27 9.50 -23.95
C GLY A 23 7.67 8.10 -24.42
N THR A 24 8.91 7.66 -24.18
CA THR A 24 9.35 6.28 -24.50
C THR A 24 9.01 5.25 -23.41
N LYS A 25 8.67 5.69 -22.19
CA LYS A 25 8.36 4.82 -21.05
C LYS A 25 6.86 4.64 -20.83
N VAL A 26 6.05 5.51 -21.42
CA VAL A 26 4.60 5.46 -21.31
C VAL A 26 4.08 4.63 -22.48
N ASP A 27 3.38 3.56 -22.17
CA ASP A 27 2.60 2.82 -23.14
C ASP A 27 1.31 3.61 -23.45
N PHE A 28 1.16 4.02 -24.70
CA PHE A 28 -0.02 4.76 -25.18
C PHE A 28 -0.97 3.89 -26.00
N THR A 29 -0.72 2.58 -26.04
CA THR A 29 -1.38 1.65 -26.96
C THR A 29 -2.14 0.58 -26.22
N SER A 30 -1.58 0.05 -25.14
CA SER A 30 -2.28 -0.92 -24.31
C SER A 30 -3.37 -0.24 -23.49
N ASP A 31 -4.46 -0.97 -23.27
CA ASP A 31 -5.44 -0.58 -22.26
C ASP A 31 -4.75 -0.43 -20.91
N MET A 32 -5.22 0.52 -20.10
CA MET A 32 -4.79 0.63 -18.71
C MET A 32 -5.23 -0.62 -17.95
N ALA A 33 -4.36 -1.62 -17.91
CA ALA A 33 -4.56 -2.80 -17.11
C ALA A 33 -4.13 -2.50 -15.66
N ARG A 34 -5.04 -2.67 -14.70
CA ARG A 34 -4.67 -2.75 -13.30
C ARG A 34 -3.90 -4.06 -13.13
N PRO A 35 -2.61 -4.06 -12.70
CA PRO A 35 -1.97 -5.29 -12.28
C PRO A 35 -2.87 -5.94 -11.23
N PRO A 36 -3.04 -7.27 -11.20
CA PRO A 36 -3.87 -7.93 -10.22
C PRO A 36 -3.20 -7.85 -8.84
N MET A 37 -3.19 -6.66 -8.24
CA MET A 37 -2.86 -6.49 -6.83
C MET A 37 -4.05 -7.00 -6.05
N GLN A 38 -3.92 -8.22 -5.53
CA GLN A 38 -5.01 -8.89 -4.84
C GLN A 38 -5.05 -8.48 -3.37
N ARG A 39 -3.90 -8.13 -2.78
CA ARG A 39 -3.78 -7.80 -1.35
C ARG A 39 -2.82 -6.65 -1.09
N HIS A 40 -3.24 -5.75 -0.21
CA HIS A 40 -2.41 -4.68 0.32
C HIS A 40 -2.37 -4.76 1.84
N LEU A 41 -1.18 -4.98 2.38
CA LEU A 41 -0.88 -4.96 3.80
C LEU A 41 -0.46 -3.55 4.22
N MET A 42 -1.31 -2.86 4.96
CA MET A 42 -1.06 -1.53 5.47
C MET A 42 -0.60 -1.59 6.93
N VAL A 43 0.65 -1.23 7.19
CA VAL A 43 1.21 -1.17 8.54
C VAL A 43 0.98 0.23 9.14
N CYS A 44 0.24 0.31 10.24
CA CYS A 44 -0.08 1.56 10.91
C CYS A 44 1.08 1.94 11.84
N VAL A 45 1.94 2.88 11.42
CA VAL A 45 3.14 3.27 12.18
C VAL A 45 3.00 4.64 12.86
N GLY A 46 1.95 5.41 12.52
CA GLY A 46 1.78 6.79 12.98
C GLY A 46 2.65 7.80 12.24
N GLU A 47 2.30 9.08 12.29
CA GLU A 47 3.07 10.18 11.64
C GLU A 47 4.55 10.25 12.06
N ASN A 48 4.85 9.83 13.30
CA ASN A 48 6.20 9.85 13.87
C ASN A 48 6.89 8.47 13.85
N GLY A 49 6.36 7.50 13.10
CA GLY A 49 6.96 6.17 12.96
C GLY A 49 8.39 6.24 12.43
N LEU A 50 9.29 5.41 12.95
CA LEU A 50 10.69 5.37 12.51
C LEU A 50 10.81 4.96 11.04
N GLU A 51 9.82 4.23 10.53
CA GLU A 51 9.66 3.80 9.14
C GLU A 51 9.62 4.99 8.15
N TRP A 52 9.23 6.19 8.59
CA TRP A 52 9.27 7.41 7.77
C TRP A 52 10.68 7.97 7.58
N SER A 53 11.62 7.61 8.45
CA SER A 53 12.98 8.18 8.45
C SER A 53 13.84 7.75 7.25
N ARG A 54 13.45 6.68 6.57
CA ARG A 54 14.20 6.09 5.44
C ARG A 54 13.43 6.21 4.14
N SER A 55 14.14 6.18 3.00
CA SER A 55 13.52 6.09 1.67
C SER A 55 12.88 4.74 1.36
N LYS A 56 13.29 3.72 2.12
CA LYS A 56 12.86 2.34 2.06
C LYS A 56 12.40 1.96 3.46
N VAL A 57 11.10 1.69 3.60
CA VAL A 57 10.49 1.36 4.89
C VAL A 57 11.00 0.02 5.42
N GLU A 58 11.36 -0.87 4.51
CA GLU A 58 11.99 -2.17 4.77
C GLU A 58 13.43 -2.07 5.28
N ALA A 59 14.06 -0.89 5.18
CA ALA A 59 15.43 -0.66 5.65
C ALA A 59 15.48 -0.18 7.12
N VAL A 60 14.34 -0.07 7.80
CA VAL A 60 14.28 0.29 9.21
C VAL A 60 14.45 -0.96 10.06
N GLN A 61 15.63 -1.07 10.68
CA GLN A 61 15.99 -2.21 11.50
C GLN A 61 15.06 -2.35 12.72
N GLY A 62 14.56 -3.56 12.94
CA GLY A 62 13.59 -3.87 13.98
C GLY A 62 12.15 -3.46 13.65
N GLY A 63 11.91 -2.85 12.49
CA GLY A 63 10.57 -2.48 12.03
C GLY A 63 9.78 -3.68 11.52
N LEU A 64 8.44 -3.57 11.56
CA LEU A 64 7.57 -4.67 11.12
C LEU A 64 7.72 -4.99 9.64
N VAL A 65 7.93 -3.98 8.79
CA VAL A 65 8.12 -4.22 7.34
C VAL A 65 9.41 -4.99 7.06
N GLU A 66 10.50 -4.66 7.77
CA GLU A 66 11.75 -5.44 7.68
C GLU A 66 11.51 -6.90 8.11
N ALA A 67 10.81 -7.12 9.22
CA ALA A 67 10.50 -8.46 9.70
C ALA A 67 9.65 -9.28 8.71
N MET A 68 8.66 -8.64 8.07
CA MET A 68 7.85 -9.28 7.02
C MET A 68 8.69 -9.63 5.79
N ASP A 69 9.59 -8.76 5.36
CA ASP A 69 10.51 -9.01 4.25
C ASP A 69 11.50 -10.14 4.56
N ASN A 70 12.01 -10.19 5.79
CA ASN A 70 12.85 -11.29 6.27
C ASN A 70 12.10 -12.62 6.23
N LEU A 71 10.89 -12.65 6.76
CA LEU A 71 10.03 -13.83 6.75
C LEU A 71 9.71 -14.29 5.31
N LYS A 72 9.40 -13.36 4.40
CA LYS A 72 9.16 -13.66 2.98
C LYS A 72 10.39 -14.27 2.32
N ARG A 73 11.58 -13.72 2.57
CA ARG A 73 12.84 -14.25 2.06
C ARG A 73 13.10 -15.67 2.55
N ASP A 74 12.91 -15.93 3.84
CA ASP A 74 13.06 -17.27 4.43
C ASP A 74 12.09 -18.27 3.77
N TRP A 75 10.82 -17.89 3.63
CA TRP A 75 9.81 -18.71 2.96
C TRP A 75 10.18 -19.04 1.50
N ILE A 76 10.64 -18.05 0.71
CA ILE A 76 11.10 -18.28 -0.67
C ILE A 76 12.26 -19.29 -0.71
N LEU A 77 13.21 -19.17 0.22
CA LEU A 77 14.35 -20.08 0.30
C LEU A 77 13.92 -21.52 0.63
N GLU A 78 12.96 -21.69 1.54
CA GLU A 78 12.38 -23.00 1.87
C GLU A 78 11.64 -23.63 0.69
N GLN A 79 10.82 -22.85 -0.02
CA GLN A 79 10.11 -23.34 -1.22
C GLN A 79 11.09 -23.82 -2.30
N ARG A 80 12.20 -23.09 -2.50
CA ARG A 80 13.26 -23.48 -3.45
C ARG A 80 13.95 -24.79 -3.04
N LYS A 81 14.22 -25.00 -1.75
CA LYS A 81 14.84 -26.23 -1.23
C LYS A 81 13.94 -27.45 -1.44
N ASN A 82 12.63 -27.28 -1.26
CA ASN A 82 11.65 -28.36 -1.33
C ASN A 82 11.30 -28.79 -2.77
N LYS A 83 11.91 -28.16 -3.80
CA LYS A 83 11.66 -28.42 -5.23
C LYS A 83 10.16 -28.41 -5.61
N THR A 84 9.33 -27.69 -4.84
CA THR A 84 7.93 -27.54 -5.14
C THR A 84 7.81 -26.87 -6.52
N PRO A 85 7.13 -27.46 -7.51
CA PRO A 85 6.94 -26.82 -8.81
C PRO A 85 5.95 -25.68 -8.62
N MET A 86 6.47 -24.49 -8.31
CA MET A 86 5.68 -23.29 -8.20
C MET A 86 6.26 -22.29 -9.18
N THR A 87 5.44 -21.85 -10.13
CA THR A 87 5.52 -20.47 -10.60
C THR A 87 5.43 -19.63 -9.34
N ILE A 88 6.57 -19.17 -8.80
CA ILE A 88 6.57 -18.14 -7.75
C ILE A 88 5.73 -17.02 -8.36
N PRO A 89 4.52 -16.75 -7.84
CA PRO A 89 3.74 -15.65 -8.37
C PRO A 89 4.61 -14.40 -8.29
N ASP A 90 4.35 -13.38 -9.12
CA ASP A 90 4.97 -12.08 -8.91
C ASP A 90 4.37 -11.48 -7.62
N THR A 91 4.70 -12.07 -6.48
CA THR A 91 4.08 -11.83 -5.18
C THR A 91 4.33 -10.41 -4.73
N ASP A 92 5.42 -9.78 -5.21
CA ASP A 92 5.69 -8.35 -5.00
C ASP A 92 4.65 -7.46 -5.70
N ARG A 93 4.03 -7.95 -6.78
CA ARG A 93 2.89 -7.29 -7.44
C ARG A 93 1.54 -7.69 -6.87
N GLU A 94 1.39 -8.90 -6.35
CA GLU A 94 0.06 -9.40 -5.91
C GLU A 94 -0.22 -9.14 -4.42
N VAL A 95 0.82 -9.17 -3.57
CA VAL A 95 0.78 -8.92 -2.13
C VAL A 95 1.90 -7.96 -1.75
N PHE A 96 1.55 -6.70 -1.46
CA PHE A 96 2.53 -5.69 -1.10
C PHE A 96 2.23 -5.06 0.25
N ALA A 97 3.28 -4.55 0.91
CA ALA A 97 3.18 -3.86 2.18
C ALA A 97 3.55 -2.38 2.04
N THR A 98 2.81 -1.50 2.72
CA THR A 98 3.18 -0.09 2.90
C THR A 98 2.97 0.30 4.35
N VAL A 99 3.54 1.43 4.75
CA VAL A 99 3.25 2.02 6.06
C VAL A 99 2.32 3.22 5.91
N ALA A 100 1.41 3.43 6.87
CA ALA A 100 0.52 4.59 6.92
C ALA A 100 0.75 5.43 8.18
N GLU A 101 0.40 6.71 8.05
CA GLU A 101 0.48 7.69 9.13
C GLU A 101 -0.60 7.47 10.19
N ARG A 102 -1.51 6.52 9.96
CA ARG A 102 -2.46 6.04 10.94
C ARG A 102 -1.71 5.55 12.19
N PRO A 103 -2.03 6.07 13.39
CA PRO A 103 -1.36 5.64 14.61
C PRO A 103 -1.67 4.18 14.92
N SER A 104 -0.67 3.45 15.42
CA SER A 104 -0.93 2.19 16.13
C SER A 104 -1.41 2.49 17.55
N HIS A 105 -2.26 1.61 18.09
CA HIS A 105 -2.60 1.62 19.50
C HIS A 105 -1.48 1.07 20.41
N HIS A 106 -0.35 0.69 19.82
CA HIS A 106 0.77 0.04 20.50
C HIS A 106 2.07 0.84 20.35
N PRO A 107 3.01 0.71 21.31
CA PRO A 107 4.31 1.33 21.19
C PRO A 107 5.13 0.64 20.10
N TRP A 108 5.93 1.43 19.38
CA TRP A 108 6.92 0.91 18.43
C TRP A 108 7.84 -0.12 19.14
N PRO A 109 8.18 -1.25 18.50
CA PRO A 109 7.95 -1.58 17.09
C PRO A 109 6.68 -2.38 16.80
N THR A 110 5.77 -2.48 17.78
CA THR A 110 4.50 -3.18 17.63
C THR A 110 3.51 -2.30 16.87
N CYS A 111 2.89 -2.84 15.81
CA CYS A 111 1.99 -2.08 14.94
C CYS A 111 0.70 -2.83 14.63
N ASP A 112 -0.33 -2.09 14.24
CA ASP A 112 -1.55 -2.67 13.69
C ASP A 112 -1.38 -2.87 12.18
N VAL A 113 -1.83 -3.99 11.63
CA VAL A 113 -1.80 -4.24 10.18
C VAL A 113 -3.21 -4.35 9.64
N ILE A 114 -3.53 -3.57 8.61
CA ILE A 114 -4.81 -3.63 7.90
C ILE A 114 -4.60 -4.33 6.56
N VAL A 115 -5.45 -5.31 6.25
CA VAL A 115 -5.43 -6.06 4.99
C VAL A 115 -6.59 -5.60 4.11
N PHE A 116 -6.25 -5.03 2.95
CA PHE A 116 -7.19 -4.66 1.89
C PHE A 116 -7.23 -5.74 0.80
N PRO A 117 -8.36 -5.91 0.09
CA PRO A 117 -9.59 -5.09 0.13
C PRO A 117 -10.58 -5.46 1.24
N ASP A 118 -10.27 -6.44 2.11
CA ASP A 118 -11.21 -6.98 3.08
C ASP A 118 -11.47 -6.10 4.32
N PHE A 119 -10.76 -4.97 4.46
CA PHE A 119 -10.81 -4.08 5.63
C PHE A 119 -10.60 -4.83 6.95
N ARG A 120 -9.71 -5.84 6.98
CA ARG A 120 -9.43 -6.60 8.21
C ARG A 120 -8.23 -6.05 8.95
N ILE A 121 -8.37 -5.83 10.26
CA ILE A 121 -7.30 -5.33 11.13
C ILE A 121 -6.74 -6.46 12.01
N TYR A 122 -5.42 -6.55 12.03
CA TYR A 122 -4.62 -7.43 12.88
C TYR A 122 -3.90 -6.53 13.88
N PRO A 123 -4.40 -6.42 15.13
CA PRO A 123 -3.80 -5.54 16.12
C PRO A 123 -2.52 -6.15 16.69
N ALA A 124 -1.67 -5.30 17.25
CA ALA A 124 -0.52 -5.70 18.06
C ALA A 124 0.46 -6.68 17.39
N VAL A 125 0.73 -6.54 16.09
CA VAL A 125 1.70 -7.40 15.39
C VAL A 125 3.12 -6.99 15.80
N GLN A 126 3.85 -7.94 16.40
CA GLN A 126 5.20 -7.74 16.90
C GLN A 126 6.25 -8.26 15.91
N PRO A 127 7.24 -7.46 15.51
CA PRO A 127 8.29 -7.89 14.57
C PRO A 127 9.09 -9.09 15.08
N ASP A 128 9.47 -9.08 16.37
CA ASP A 128 10.32 -10.12 16.97
C ASP A 128 9.60 -11.46 17.12
N ALA A 129 8.29 -11.43 17.39
CA ALA A 129 7.46 -12.63 17.53
C ALA A 129 6.77 -13.05 16.21
N LEU A 130 7.02 -12.31 15.12
CA LEU A 130 6.29 -12.47 13.85
C LEU A 130 6.36 -13.92 13.35
N LYS A 131 7.55 -14.52 13.33
CA LYS A 131 7.77 -15.89 12.82
C LYS A 131 6.89 -16.93 13.52
N SER A 132 6.73 -16.81 14.83
CA SER A 132 5.93 -17.72 15.67
C SER A 132 4.44 -17.32 15.81
N SER A 133 4.04 -16.19 15.24
CA SER A 133 2.67 -15.67 15.38
C SER A 133 1.67 -16.36 14.44
N SER A 134 0.38 -16.29 14.75
CA SER A 134 -0.67 -16.71 13.79
C SER A 134 -0.67 -15.86 12.51
N PHE A 135 -0.14 -14.63 12.58
CA PHE A 135 -0.04 -13.73 11.43
C PHE A 135 0.98 -14.23 10.38
N SER A 136 2.03 -14.98 10.76
CA SER A 136 2.96 -15.57 9.78
C SER A 136 2.29 -16.64 8.91
N ASN A 137 1.34 -17.39 9.48
CA ASN A 137 0.54 -18.36 8.72
C ASN A 137 -0.31 -17.65 7.66
N LEU A 138 -0.91 -16.51 8.03
CA LEU A 138 -1.64 -15.68 7.07
C LEU A 138 -0.73 -15.17 5.96
N LEU A 139 0.41 -14.57 6.30
CA LEU A 139 1.37 -14.05 5.32
C LEU A 139 1.78 -15.14 4.33
N THR A 140 2.11 -16.33 4.85
CA THR A 140 2.45 -17.50 4.04
C THR A 140 1.31 -17.90 3.11
N ALA A 141 0.07 -17.96 3.61
CA ALA A 141 -1.10 -18.29 2.80
C ALA A 141 -1.38 -17.26 1.71
N LEU A 142 -1.18 -15.96 1.99
CA LEU A 142 -1.32 -14.88 1.00
C LEU A 142 -0.22 -14.93 -0.06
N TRP A 143 1.04 -15.25 0.31
CA TRP A 143 2.12 -15.39 -0.66
C TRP A 143 1.97 -16.63 -1.55
N THR A 144 1.36 -17.70 -1.03
CA THR A 144 1.02 -18.88 -1.83
C THR A 144 -0.16 -18.61 -2.76
N ASN A 145 -1.22 -17.99 -2.25
CA ASN A 145 -2.40 -17.63 -3.01
C ASN A 145 -2.95 -16.28 -2.51
N PRO A 146 -2.76 -15.19 -3.26
CA PRO A 146 -3.23 -13.87 -2.84
C PRO A 146 -4.76 -13.75 -2.78
N SER A 147 -5.51 -14.68 -3.37
CA SER A 147 -6.97 -14.76 -3.27
C SER A 147 -7.45 -15.53 -2.04
N THR A 148 -6.54 -16.02 -1.19
CA THR A 148 -6.87 -16.70 0.06
C THR A 148 -7.84 -15.85 0.89
N GLN A 149 -8.91 -16.49 1.38
CA GLN A 149 -9.86 -15.87 2.29
C GLN A 149 -9.19 -15.64 3.64
N LEU A 150 -9.39 -14.45 4.20
CA LEU A 150 -8.86 -14.12 5.51
C LEU A 150 -9.62 -14.87 6.61
N PRO A 151 -8.95 -15.29 7.70
CA PRO A 151 -9.59 -15.94 8.84
C PRO A 151 -10.82 -15.17 9.33
N GLU A 152 -11.91 -15.88 9.65
CA GLU A 152 -13.18 -15.25 10.04
C GLU A 152 -13.07 -14.40 11.30
N ASP A 153 -12.18 -14.76 12.22
CA ASP A 153 -11.93 -14.11 13.50
C ASP A 153 -11.14 -12.79 13.38
N ALA A 154 -10.57 -12.49 12.21
CA ALA A 154 -9.90 -11.22 11.99
C ALA A 154 -10.91 -10.06 12.03
N LYS A 155 -10.68 -9.10 12.93
CA LYS A 155 -11.60 -7.99 13.17
C LYS A 155 -11.77 -7.14 11.90
N ARG A 156 -13.00 -6.75 11.58
CA ARG A 156 -13.25 -5.77 10.51
C ARG A 156 -12.98 -4.36 11.05
N LEU A 157 -12.45 -3.49 10.21
CA LEU A 157 -12.32 -2.07 10.51
C LEU A 157 -13.73 -1.47 10.61
N GLU A 158 -14.15 -1.15 11.83
CA GLU A 158 -15.51 -0.72 12.13
C GLU A 158 -15.79 0.68 11.55
N ASP A 159 -17.01 0.86 11.04
CA ASP A 159 -17.54 2.13 10.53
C ASP A 159 -16.66 2.83 9.47
N VAL A 160 -15.98 2.05 8.62
CA VAL A 160 -15.21 2.54 7.47
C VAL A 160 -15.69 1.87 6.20
N ASP A 161 -16.26 2.65 5.28
CA ASP A 161 -16.71 2.20 3.96
C ASP A 161 -15.61 2.39 2.89
N ALA A 162 -14.74 3.39 3.07
CA ALA A 162 -13.67 3.67 2.12
C ALA A 162 -12.43 4.28 2.81
N VAL A 163 -11.26 3.98 2.25
CA VAL A 163 -9.99 4.57 2.67
C VAL A 163 -9.30 5.18 1.46
N VAL A 164 -9.00 6.47 1.54
CA VAL A 164 -8.20 7.21 0.56
C VAL A 164 -6.75 7.19 1.01
N LEU A 165 -5.88 6.62 0.19
CA LEU A 165 -4.45 6.51 0.46
C LEU A 165 -3.67 7.45 -0.45
N VAL A 166 -2.86 8.31 0.14
CA VAL A 166 -2.05 9.29 -0.59
C VAL A 166 -0.59 9.11 -0.20
N CYS A 167 0.29 8.95 -1.18
CA CYS A 167 1.72 8.86 -0.90
C CYS A 167 2.25 10.22 -0.44
N THR A 168 2.72 10.32 0.81
CA THR A 168 3.24 11.55 1.43
C THR A 168 4.74 11.47 1.73
N HIS A 169 5.40 10.39 1.33
CA HIS A 169 6.80 10.15 1.69
C HIS A 169 7.77 10.93 0.79
N THR A 170 8.59 11.78 1.39
CA THR A 170 9.49 12.70 0.68
C THR A 170 10.75 12.04 0.13
N GLN A 171 11.13 10.87 0.64
CA GLN A 171 12.48 10.33 0.48
C GLN A 171 12.69 9.57 -0.84
N ARG A 172 11.63 9.03 -1.45
CA ARG A 172 11.71 8.28 -2.71
C ARG A 172 11.27 9.13 -3.92
N ASP A 173 10.27 9.98 -3.73
CA ASP A 173 9.82 10.96 -4.72
C ASP A 173 9.50 12.28 -4.03
N LYS A 174 10.28 13.33 -4.33
CA LYS A 174 10.07 14.67 -3.75
C LYS A 174 8.68 15.22 -4.04
N ARG A 175 8.05 14.84 -5.17
CA ARG A 175 6.71 15.31 -5.52
C ARG A 175 5.66 14.76 -4.56
N CYS A 176 5.80 13.50 -4.14
CA CYS A 176 4.92 12.91 -3.14
C CYS A 176 5.06 13.62 -1.79
N GLY A 177 6.29 13.91 -1.36
CA GLY A 177 6.53 14.63 -0.11
C GLY A 177 6.00 16.07 -0.07
N VAL A 178 5.97 16.75 -1.21
CA VAL A 178 5.51 18.14 -1.28
C VAL A 178 4.02 18.23 -1.59
N MET A 179 3.54 17.51 -2.61
CA MET A 179 2.15 17.59 -3.05
C MET A 179 1.23 16.65 -2.26
N GLY A 180 1.73 15.50 -1.80
CA GLY A 180 0.95 14.50 -1.09
C GLY A 180 0.23 15.08 0.14
N PRO A 181 0.92 15.78 1.05
CA PRO A 181 0.28 16.40 2.22
C PRO A 181 -0.83 17.39 1.83
N MET A 182 -0.60 18.24 0.82
CA MET A 182 -1.61 19.18 0.33
C MET A 182 -2.85 18.46 -0.21
N ILE A 183 -2.66 17.33 -0.89
CA ILE A 183 -3.76 16.49 -1.40
C ILE A 183 -4.53 15.85 -0.24
N VAL A 184 -3.84 15.33 0.77
CA VAL A 184 -4.46 14.78 1.99
C VAL A 184 -5.32 15.83 2.69
N ASP A 185 -4.76 17.04 2.88
CA ASP A 185 -5.46 18.15 3.52
C ASP A 185 -6.72 18.56 2.74
N GLU A 186 -6.63 18.62 1.42
CA GLU A 186 -7.76 18.97 0.57
C GLU A 186 -8.85 17.88 0.57
N PHE A 187 -8.46 16.60 0.53
CA PHE A 187 -9.42 15.50 0.69
C PHE A 187 -10.13 15.57 2.04
N ARG A 188 -9.38 15.76 3.13
CA ARG A 188 -9.95 15.92 4.47
C ARG A 188 -10.92 17.11 4.52
N ARG A 189 -10.52 18.27 3.97
CA ARG A 189 -11.35 19.48 3.92
C ARG A 189 -12.67 19.25 3.18
N VAL A 190 -12.61 18.67 1.98
CA VAL A 190 -13.80 18.44 1.14
C VAL A 190 -14.71 17.35 1.73
N LEU A 191 -14.14 16.24 2.20
CA LEU A 191 -14.91 15.16 2.82
C LEU A 191 -15.55 15.61 4.12
N LYS A 192 -14.87 16.44 4.91
CA LYS A 192 -15.43 17.06 6.12
C LYS A 192 -16.58 18.01 5.80
N ALA A 193 -16.42 18.88 4.80
CA ALA A 193 -17.48 19.78 4.36
C ALA A 193 -18.73 19.03 3.86
N LYS A 194 -18.56 17.81 3.33
CA LYS A 194 -19.65 16.92 2.89
C LYS A 194 -20.19 15.99 3.99
N GLY A 195 -19.62 16.02 5.19
CA GLY A 195 -20.00 15.12 6.29
C GLY A 195 -19.64 13.64 6.06
N LEU A 196 -18.69 13.36 5.16
CA LEU A 196 -18.27 12.01 4.78
C LEU A 196 -16.98 11.56 5.48
N LEU A 197 -16.14 12.52 5.90
CA LEU A 197 -14.90 12.22 6.63
C LEU A 197 -15.25 11.59 7.98
N LYS A 198 -14.59 10.48 8.31
CA LYS A 198 -14.75 9.80 9.60
C LYS A 198 -14.21 10.69 10.73
N GLU A 199 -15.12 11.19 11.57
CA GLU A 199 -14.83 11.94 12.80
C GLU A 199 -15.74 11.39 13.91
N GLY A 200 -15.19 10.48 14.74
CA GLY A 200 -15.97 9.73 15.73
C GLY A 200 -17.02 8.84 15.05
N ASN A 201 -18.30 9.05 15.39
CA ASN A 201 -19.43 8.28 14.85
C ASN A 201 -20.05 8.90 13.58
N LYS A 202 -19.40 9.91 12.98
CA LYS A 202 -19.89 10.61 11.77
C LYS A 202 -18.95 10.34 10.61
N GLY A 203 -19.51 10.22 9.41
CA GLY A 203 -18.75 9.89 8.21
C GLY A 203 -18.20 8.46 8.26
N LYS A 204 -17.72 7.99 7.11
CA LYS A 204 -17.25 6.61 6.94
C LYS A 204 -16.03 6.51 6.04
N ILE A 205 -15.47 7.65 5.63
CA ILE A 205 -14.31 7.71 4.74
C ILE A 205 -13.11 8.18 5.56
N GLU A 206 -12.03 7.41 5.52
CA GLU A 206 -10.76 7.82 6.10
C GLU A 206 -9.76 8.25 5.03
N VAL A 207 -8.84 9.16 5.37
CA VAL A 207 -7.79 9.65 4.48
C VAL A 207 -6.45 9.57 5.19
N TRP A 208 -5.52 8.78 4.64
CA TRP A 208 -4.20 8.55 5.23
C TRP A 208 -3.09 8.84 4.25
N GLY A 209 -2.07 9.53 4.75
CA GLY A 209 -0.72 9.50 4.20
C GLY A 209 -0.11 8.09 4.31
N THR A 210 0.54 7.63 3.25
CA THR A 210 1.22 6.34 3.19
C THR A 210 2.62 6.49 2.57
N SER A 211 3.48 5.50 2.80
CA SER A 211 4.74 5.38 2.10
C SER A 211 4.54 5.14 0.61
N HIS A 212 5.63 5.28 -0.15
CA HIS A 212 5.61 5.09 -1.59
C HIS A 212 5.04 3.73 -1.99
N PHE A 213 3.96 3.79 -2.75
CA PHE A 213 3.34 2.67 -3.45
C PHE A 213 3.47 2.98 -4.96
N GLY A 214 3.86 2.01 -5.78
CA GLY A 214 4.36 2.23 -7.15
C GLY A 214 3.38 2.75 -8.22
N GLY A 215 2.35 3.54 -7.88
CA GLY A 215 1.32 4.10 -8.78
C GLY A 215 -0.05 4.24 -8.10
N LEU A 216 -0.99 5.04 -8.62
CA LEU A 216 -2.28 5.40 -7.94
C LEU A 216 -3.15 4.16 -7.55
N TYR A 217 -3.64 4.08 -6.31
CA TYR A 217 -4.55 3.01 -5.83
C TYR A 217 -5.73 3.55 -5.03
N ALA A 218 -6.92 2.95 -5.20
CA ALA A 218 -8.11 3.18 -4.39
C ALA A 218 -8.77 1.82 -4.04
N PHE A 219 -9.30 1.71 -2.82
CA PHE A 219 -10.03 0.54 -2.32
C PHE A 219 -11.42 0.95 -1.86
N GLU A 220 -12.43 0.20 -2.29
CA GLU A 220 -13.84 0.36 -1.87
C GLU A 220 -14.25 -0.88 -1.10
N SER A 221 -14.97 -0.73 0.02
CA SER A 221 -15.56 -1.88 0.71
C SER A 221 -16.81 -2.33 -0.06
N THR A 222 -16.84 -3.58 -0.51
CA THR A 222 -18.06 -4.23 -1.00
C THR A 222 -19.00 -4.57 0.16
#